data_AF-A0A2D4ITX4-F1
#
_entry.id   AF-A0A2D4ITX4-F1
#
_cell.length_a   1.000
_cell.length_b   1.000
_cell.length_c   1.000
_cell.angle_alpha   90.00
_cell.angle_beta   90.00
_cell.angle_gamma   90.00
#
_symmetry.space_group_name_H-M   'P 1'
#
loop_
_entity.id
_entity.type
_entity.pdbx_description
1 polymer ?
#
loop_
_entity_poly.entity_id
_entity_poly.type
_entity_poly.pdbx_seq_one_letter_code
_entity_poly.pdbx_strand_id
1 'polypeptide(L)'
;NAMLKIDIDIKSVKRLQLLPATFICFEDSGNVAGVYKDLQKLSCLFKDRLVYPLLAAARQALNLPDVFGLVVLPLELKLRIFRLLDFRSLISLSAVCHDLYAASNDQLLWRFIYLRDFRDPVARSRDTDWKELYKKKLKQKKDALK
;
A
#
# COMPACT_ATOMS: atom_id res chain seq x y z
N ASN A 1 21.20 1.85 -30.46
CA ASN A 1 20.74 3.18 -30.01
C ASN A 1 19.22 3.21 -29.89
N ALA A 2 18.69 2.75 -28.75
CA ALA A 2 17.26 2.88 -28.46
C ALA A 2 17.00 4.29 -27.94
N MET A 3 16.40 5.14 -28.78
CA MET A 3 15.92 6.46 -28.38
C MET A 3 14.75 6.27 -27.40
N LEU A 4 14.96 6.61 -26.14
CA LEU A 4 13.87 6.80 -25.18
C LEU A 4 13.05 8.01 -25.65
N LYS A 5 11.97 7.73 -26.37
CA LYS A 5 10.96 8.72 -26.74
C LYS A 5 10.19 9.05 -25.46
N ILE A 6 10.62 10.09 -24.76
CA ILE A 6 9.93 10.58 -23.57
C ILE A 6 8.67 11.26 -24.07
N ASP A 7 7.54 10.57 -23.99
CA ASP A 7 6.23 11.18 -24.23
C ASP A 7 6.03 12.29 -23.19
N ILE A 8 5.89 13.52 -23.67
CA ILE A 8 5.78 14.76 -22.89
C ILE A 8 4.38 14.90 -22.25
N ASP A 9 3.54 13.87 -22.35
CA ASP A 9 2.27 13.77 -21.65
C ASP A 9 2.50 13.39 -20.17
N ILE A 10 3.26 14.24 -19.46
CA ILE A 10 3.35 14.24 -18.01
C ILE A 10 1.98 14.69 -17.50
N LYS A 11 1.03 13.76 -17.44
CA LYS A 11 -0.25 13.91 -16.73
C LYS A 11 0.06 14.28 -15.28
N SER A 12 0.13 15.58 -15.00
CA SER A 12 0.28 16.22 -13.69
C SER A 12 0.75 15.23 -12.60
N VAL A 13 1.97 14.72 -12.70
CA VAL A 13 2.61 14.07 -11.55
C VAL A 13 2.64 15.18 -10.52
N LYS A 14 1.92 15.03 -9.39
CA LYS A 14 1.94 16.00 -8.29
C LYS A 14 3.39 16.43 -8.13
N ARG A 15 3.73 17.65 -8.55
CA ARG A 15 5.12 18.08 -8.65
C ARG A 15 5.72 17.80 -7.28
N LEU A 16 6.74 16.96 -7.23
CA LEU A 16 7.46 16.62 -6.00
C LEU A 16 8.22 17.87 -5.57
N GLN A 17 7.51 18.84 -5.02
CA GLN A 17 8.06 20.10 -4.56
C GLN A 17 8.54 19.88 -3.14
N LEU A 18 9.85 19.63 -3.02
CA LEU A 18 10.55 19.98 -1.79
C LEU A 18 10.58 21.51 -1.74
N LEU A 19 10.22 22.10 -0.61
CA LEU A 19 10.35 23.53 -0.38
C LEU A 19 11.75 23.77 0.22
N PRO A 20 12.75 24.20 -0.56
CA PRO A 20 14.12 24.26 -0.05
C PRO A 20 14.25 25.25 1.11
N ALA A 21 13.44 26.31 1.08
CA ALA A 21 13.35 27.32 2.13
C ALA A 21 12.99 26.74 3.52
N THR A 22 12.34 25.57 3.61
CA THR A 22 12.03 24.97 4.92
C THR A 22 13.24 24.33 5.61
N PHE A 23 14.32 24.08 4.86
CA PHE A 23 15.54 23.41 5.35
C PHE A 23 16.72 24.36 5.46
N ILE A 24 16.50 25.65 5.21
CA ILE A 24 17.52 26.71 5.23
C ILE A 24 17.14 27.74 6.30
N CYS A 25 18.12 28.18 7.08
CA CYS A 25 18.05 29.35 7.95
C CYS A 25 18.89 30.46 7.30
N PHE A 26 18.27 31.62 7.08
CA PHE A 26 18.92 32.79 6.48
C PHE A 26 19.61 33.69 7.53
N GLU A 27 20.02 33.14 8.67
CA GLU A 27 20.75 33.91 9.67
C GLU A 27 22.20 34.10 9.21
N ASP A 28 22.66 35.36 9.17
CA ASP A 28 24.04 35.78 8.86
C ASP A 28 25.02 35.38 9.98
N SER A 29 25.04 34.10 10.33
CA SER A 29 26.13 33.54 11.13
C SER A 29 27.21 33.11 10.15
N GLY A 30 28.46 33.56 10.33
CA GLY A 30 29.62 33.12 9.54
C GLY A 30 29.92 31.61 9.60
N ASN A 31 29.02 30.81 10.17
CA ASN A 31 29.07 29.37 10.29
C ASN A 31 28.11 28.70 9.28
N VAL A 32 28.67 28.19 8.19
CA VAL A 32 27.94 27.48 7.13
C VAL A 32 27.14 26.28 7.65
N ALA A 33 27.58 25.65 8.73
CA ALA A 33 26.87 24.51 9.32
C ALA A 33 25.52 24.90 9.95
N GLY A 34 25.34 26.17 10.35
CA GLY A 34 24.08 26.68 10.93
C GLY A 34 23.02 27.05 9.89
N VAL A 35 23.42 27.15 8.61
CA VAL A 35 22.52 27.54 7.50
C VAL A 35 21.53 26.43 7.18
N TYR A 36 21.88 25.16 7.40
CA TYR A 36 21.01 24.04 7.09
C TYR A 36 20.41 23.43 8.36
N LYS A 37 19.09 23.23 8.36
CA LYS A 37 18.37 22.56 9.45
C LYS A 37 17.60 21.35 8.94
N ASP A 38 17.28 20.46 9.88
CA ASP A 38 16.42 19.29 9.64
C ASP A 38 16.87 18.42 8.45
N LEU A 39 18.18 18.30 8.20
CA LEU A 39 18.73 17.54 7.08
C LEU A 39 18.31 16.06 7.07
N GLN A 40 18.09 15.46 8.25
CA GLN A 40 17.56 14.10 8.36
C GLN A 40 16.13 14.01 7.81
N LYS A 41 15.28 15.01 8.12
CA LYS A 41 13.92 15.12 7.59
C LYS A 41 13.94 15.36 6.09
N LEU A 42 14.84 16.21 5.60
CA LEU A 42 15.04 16.41 4.16
C LEU A 42 15.43 15.10 3.48
N SER A 43 16.40 14.37 4.03
CA SER A 43 16.86 13.09 3.49
C SER A 43 15.71 12.08 3.41
N CYS A 44 14.92 11.95 4.49
CA CYS A 44 13.77 11.06 4.53
C CYS A 44 12.73 11.46 3.47
N LEU A 45 12.33 12.74 3.42
CA LEU A 45 11.34 13.22 2.45
C LEU A 45 11.80 13.05 1.01
N PHE A 46 13.07 13.36 0.72
CA PHE A 46 13.64 13.18 -0.61
C PHE A 46 13.66 11.69 -1.01
N LYS A 47 14.09 10.80 -0.11
CA LYS A 47 14.12 9.36 -0.37
C LYS A 47 12.73 8.78 -0.57
N ASP A 48 11.80 9.08 0.33
CA ASP A 48 10.43 8.56 0.31
C ASP A 48 9.63 9.03 -0.89
N ARG A 49 9.80 10.30 -1.29
CA ARG A 49 8.99 10.89 -2.35
C ARG A 49 9.59 10.75 -3.73
N LEU A 50 10.92 10.75 -3.85
CA LEU A 50 11.60 10.74 -5.15
C LEU A 50 12.37 9.44 -5.37
N VAL A 51 13.31 9.11 -4.49
CA VAL A 51 14.27 8.03 -4.75
C VAL A 51 13.60 6.66 -4.79
N TYR A 52 12.84 6.28 -3.76
CA TYR A 52 12.21 4.96 -3.70
C TYR A 52 11.15 4.75 -4.79
N PRO A 53 10.27 5.71 -5.11
CA PRO A 53 9.34 5.56 -6.24
C PRO A 53 10.04 5.40 -7.60
N LEU A 54 11.09 6.17 -7.87
CA LEU A 54 11.86 6.04 -9.11
C LEU A 54 12.59 4.71 -9.18
N LEU A 55 13.18 4.26 -8.07
CA LEU A 55 13.84 2.97 -7.99
C LEU A 55 12.85 1.81 -8.21
N ALA A 56 11.67 1.86 -7.60
CA ALA A 56 10.62 0.87 -7.81
C ALA A 56 10.18 0.83 -9.28
N ALA A 57 9.90 2.00 -9.88
CA ALA A 57 9.49 2.09 -11.28
C ALA A 57 10.57 1.55 -12.25
N ALA A 58 11.83 1.88 -12.02
CA ALA A 58 12.94 1.38 -12.84
C ALA A 58 13.07 -0.16 -12.73
N ARG A 59 12.92 -0.72 -11.52
CA ARG A 59 12.96 -2.17 -11.31
C ARG A 59 11.81 -2.88 -12.01
N GLN A 60 10.60 -2.34 -11.93
CA GLN A 60 9.43 -2.87 -12.62
C GLN A 60 9.61 -2.85 -14.15
N ALA A 61 10.14 -1.75 -14.70
CA ALA A 61 10.43 -1.65 -16.13
C ALA A 61 11.47 -2.69 -16.60
N LEU A 62 12.37 -3.12 -15.71
CA LEU A 62 13.39 -4.14 -15.95
C LEU A 62 12.94 -5.56 -15.55
N ASN A 63 11.67 -5.75 -15.14
CA ASN A 63 11.14 -7.01 -14.61
C ASN A 63 11.96 -7.60 -13.45
N LEU A 64 12.54 -6.75 -12.61
CA LEU A 64 13.28 -7.17 -11.42
C LEU A 64 12.30 -7.36 -10.25
N PRO A 65 12.58 -8.27 -9.31
CA PRO A 65 11.76 -8.45 -8.11
C PRO A 65 11.61 -7.14 -7.33
N ASP A 66 10.42 -6.90 -6.78
CA ASP A 66 10.19 -5.77 -5.89
C ASP A 66 11.06 -5.91 -4.63
N VAL A 67 11.60 -4.79 -4.14
CA VAL A 67 12.49 -4.76 -2.96
C VAL A 67 11.84 -4.08 -1.76
N PHE A 68 10.81 -3.27 -2.01
CA PHE A 68 10.13 -2.48 -1.00
C PHE A 68 8.61 -2.54 -1.21
N GLY A 69 7.86 -2.27 -0.14
CA GLY A 69 6.40 -2.16 -0.19
C GLY A 69 5.66 -3.43 0.20
N LEU A 70 4.33 -3.35 0.11
CA LEU A 70 3.40 -4.35 0.64
C LEU A 70 3.59 -5.75 0.03
N VAL A 71 3.93 -5.81 -1.25
CA VAL A 71 4.09 -7.08 -2.00
C VAL A 71 5.31 -7.87 -1.53
N VAL A 72 6.34 -7.22 -1.00
CA VAL A 72 7.59 -7.86 -0.54
C VAL A 72 7.46 -8.43 0.87
N LEU A 73 6.42 -8.04 1.61
CA LEU A 73 6.24 -8.51 2.98
C LEU A 73 5.98 -10.03 3.05
N PRO A 74 6.46 -10.72 4.10
CA PRO A 74 6.03 -12.06 4.44
C PRO A 74 4.50 -12.17 4.53
N LEU A 75 3.97 -13.34 4.19
CA LEU A 75 2.53 -13.57 4.13
C LEU A 75 1.84 -13.23 5.45
N GLU A 76 2.48 -13.55 6.58
CA GLU A 76 1.94 -13.31 7.92
C GLU A 76 1.70 -11.82 8.18
N LEU A 77 2.63 -10.96 7.72
CA LEU A 77 2.50 -9.52 7.86
C LEU A 77 1.43 -8.97 6.91
N LYS A 78 1.36 -9.48 5.68
CA LYS A 78 0.28 -9.13 4.73
C LYS A 78 -1.09 -9.45 5.34
N LEU A 79 -1.28 -10.66 5.85
CA LEU A 79 -2.55 -11.08 6.45
C LEU A 79 -2.91 -10.25 7.69
N ARG A 80 -1.93 -9.88 8.53
CA ARG A 80 -2.16 -8.96 9.66
C ARG A 80 -2.68 -7.60 9.19
N ILE A 81 -2.11 -7.04 8.12
CA ILE A 81 -2.58 -5.78 7.54
C ILE A 81 -3.97 -5.97 6.93
N PHE A 82 -4.20 -7.04 6.18
CA PHE A 82 -5.47 -7.27 5.48
C PHE A 82 -6.64 -7.46 6.46
N ARG A 83 -6.38 -8.04 7.62
CA ARG A 83 -7.37 -8.18 8.72
C ARG A 83 -7.88 -6.84 9.26
N LEU A 84 -7.17 -5.75 9.03
CA LEU A 84 -7.59 -4.41 9.42
C LEU A 84 -8.50 -3.74 8.38
N LEU A 85 -8.53 -4.27 7.15
CA LEU A 85 -9.31 -3.70 6.06
C LEU A 85 -10.78 -4.11 6.16
N ASP A 86 -11.67 -3.24 5.68
CA ASP A 86 -13.07 -3.58 5.42
C ASP A 86 -13.20 -4.39 4.12
N PHE A 87 -14.37 -4.99 3.94
CA PHE A 87 -14.64 -5.84 2.77
C PHE A 87 -14.41 -5.14 1.43
N ARG A 88 -14.80 -3.86 1.30
CA ARG A 88 -14.66 -3.14 0.03
C ARG A 88 -13.19 -2.87 -0.28
N SER A 89 -12.43 -2.37 0.71
CA SER A 89 -11.00 -2.12 0.52
C SER A 89 -10.22 -3.41 0.23
N LEU A 90 -10.60 -4.53 0.86
CA LEU A 90 -9.96 -5.82 0.58
C LEU A 90 -10.20 -6.29 -0.86
N ILE A 91 -11.41 -6.10 -1.40
CA ILE A 91 -11.68 -6.42 -2.81
C ILE A 91 -10.87 -5.50 -3.73
N SER A 92 -10.88 -4.20 -3.47
CA SER A 92 -10.10 -3.25 -4.26
C SER A 92 -8.61 -3.60 -4.25
N LEU A 93 -8.06 -4.01 -3.10
CA LEU A 93 -6.69 -4.47 -2.97
C LEU A 93 -6.41 -5.73 -3.81
N SER A 94 -7.32 -6.70 -3.81
CA SER A 94 -7.19 -7.95 -4.56
C SER A 94 -7.16 -7.74 -6.08
N ALA A 95 -7.72 -6.63 -6.56
CA ALA A 95 -7.74 -6.30 -7.99
C ALA A 95 -6.43 -5.64 -8.48
N VAL A 96 -5.50 -5.30 -7.57
CA VAL A 96 -4.27 -4.57 -7.92
C VAL A 96 -3.25 -5.48 -8.60
N CYS A 97 -2.98 -6.67 -8.03
CA CYS A 97 -2.03 -7.62 -8.61
C CYS A 97 -2.29 -9.06 -8.15
N HIS A 98 -1.66 -10.02 -8.84
CA HIS A 98 -1.82 -11.46 -8.58
C HIS A 98 -1.38 -11.86 -7.16
N ASP A 99 -0.29 -11.30 -6.64
CA ASP A 99 0.20 -11.66 -5.30
C ASP A 99 -0.73 -11.20 -4.19
N LEU A 100 -1.28 -9.99 -4.32
CA LEU A 100 -2.28 -9.46 -3.38
C LEU A 100 -3.60 -10.22 -3.53
N TYR A 101 -3.97 -10.61 -4.75
CA TYR A 101 -5.12 -11.49 -4.99
C TYR A 101 -4.96 -12.82 -4.24
N ALA A 102 -3.83 -13.50 -4.42
CA ALA A 102 -3.53 -14.76 -3.74
C ALA A 102 -3.57 -14.62 -2.22
N ALA A 103 -2.91 -13.60 -1.66
CA ALA A 103 -2.92 -13.35 -0.21
C ALA A 103 -4.32 -12.96 0.31
N SER A 104 -5.13 -12.26 -0.47
CA SER A 104 -6.50 -11.88 -0.10
C SER A 104 -7.49 -13.06 -0.10
N ASN A 105 -7.14 -14.16 -0.78
CA ASN A 105 -7.96 -15.38 -0.82
C ASN A 105 -7.65 -16.35 0.31
N ASP A 106 -6.80 -15.97 1.26
CA ASP A 106 -6.45 -16.81 2.40
C ASP A 106 -7.67 -17.15 3.27
N GLN A 107 -7.78 -18.42 3.64
CA GLN A 107 -8.95 -18.94 4.33
C GLN A 107 -9.06 -18.45 5.78
N LEU A 108 -7.93 -18.27 6.45
CA LEU A 108 -7.88 -17.80 7.83
C LEU A 108 -8.21 -16.31 7.90
N LEU A 109 -7.83 -15.54 6.88
CA LEU A 109 -8.25 -14.15 6.70
C LEU A 109 -9.77 -14.03 6.61
N TRP A 110 -10.41 -14.78 5.70
CA TRP A 110 -11.87 -14.73 5.55
C TRP A 110 -12.61 -15.21 6.80
N ARG A 111 -12.08 -16.22 7.49
CA ARG A 111 -12.59 -16.64 8.80
C ARG A 111 -12.56 -15.50 9.80
N PHE A 112 -11.43 -14.80 9.91
CA PHE A 112 -11.30 -13.69 10.85
C PHE A 112 -12.26 -12.54 10.52
N ILE A 113 -12.32 -12.12 9.26
CA ILE A 113 -13.19 -11.03 8.81
C ILE A 113 -14.65 -11.37 9.07
N TYR A 114 -15.07 -12.62 8.79
CA TYR A 114 -16.42 -13.08 9.07
C TYR A 114 -16.78 -12.96 10.56
N LEU A 115 -15.92 -13.46 11.44
CA LEU A 115 -16.14 -13.39 12.89
C LEU A 115 -16.16 -11.95 13.40
N ARG A 116 -15.28 -11.09 12.87
CA ARG A 116 -15.22 -9.66 13.20
C ARG A 116 -16.52 -8.94 12.83
N ASP A 117 -17.02 -9.17 11.62
CA ASP A 117 -18.12 -8.38 11.05
C ASP A 117 -19.51 -8.89 11.45
N PHE A 118 -19.65 -10.19 11.70
CA PHE A 118 -20.94 -10.81 12.03
C PHE A 118 -21.06 -11.32 13.48
N ARG A 119 -19.95 -11.43 14.23
CA ARG A 119 -19.91 -11.92 15.62
C ARG A 119 -20.66 -13.24 15.83
N ASP A 120 -20.56 -14.14 14.84
CA ASP A 120 -21.24 -15.43 14.84
C ASP A 120 -20.42 -16.48 15.63
N PRO A 121 -20.94 -17.07 16.74
CA PRO A 121 -20.22 -18.01 17.58
C PRO A 121 -20.12 -19.44 17.00
N VAL A 122 -20.64 -19.71 15.80
CA VAL A 122 -20.78 -21.08 15.29
C VAL A 122 -19.43 -21.76 15.03
N ALA A 123 -19.21 -22.90 15.69
CA ALA A 123 -18.16 -23.85 15.36
C ALA A 123 -18.45 -24.49 13.98
N ARG A 124 -17.60 -24.22 12.99
CA ARG A 124 -17.72 -24.76 11.63
C ARG A 124 -16.56 -25.69 11.31
N SER A 125 -16.75 -26.56 10.32
CA SER A 125 -15.72 -27.49 9.86
C SER A 125 -14.49 -26.73 9.33
N ARG A 126 -13.32 -27.38 9.30
CA ARG A 126 -12.10 -26.76 8.74
C ARG A 126 -12.22 -26.46 7.24
N ASP A 127 -12.98 -27.26 6.52
CA ASP A 127 -13.18 -27.14 5.06
C ASP A 127 -14.25 -26.13 4.67
N THR A 128 -14.74 -25.38 5.64
CA THR A 128 -15.78 -24.37 5.43
C THR A 128 -15.23 -23.23 4.57
N ASP A 129 -15.80 -22.97 3.39
CA ASP A 129 -15.51 -21.81 2.55
C ASP A 129 -16.00 -20.49 3.19
N TRP A 130 -15.13 -19.85 3.96
CA TRP A 130 -15.44 -18.61 4.67
C TRP A 130 -15.76 -17.44 3.72
N LYS A 131 -15.17 -17.40 2.54
CA LYS A 131 -15.39 -16.33 1.57
C LYS A 131 -16.79 -16.43 0.98
N GLU A 132 -17.22 -17.61 0.56
CA GLU A 132 -18.58 -17.83 0.06
C GLU A 132 -19.65 -17.61 1.13
N LEU A 133 -19.37 -18.03 2.37
CA LEU A 133 -20.27 -17.75 3.49
C LEU A 133 -20.41 -16.27 3.80
N TYR A 134 -19.30 -15.53 3.73
CA TYR A 134 -19.32 -14.08 3.87
C TYR A 134 -20.24 -13.44 2.83
N LYS A 135 -20.10 -13.84 1.55
CA LYS A 135 -20.99 -13.36 0.46
C LYS A 135 -22.46 -13.64 0.73
N LYS A 136 -22.80 -14.87 1.16
CA LYS A 136 -24.18 -15.27 1.49
C LYS A 136 -24.77 -14.43 2.62
N LYS A 137 -24.02 -14.23 3.71
CA LYS A 137 -24.48 -13.40 4.85
C LYS A 137 -24.61 -11.93 4.47
N LEU A 138 -23.69 -11.40 3.67
CA LEU A 138 -23.79 -10.02 3.18
C LEU A 138 -25.07 -9.80 2.37
N LYS A 139 -25.43 -10.77 1.50
CA LYS A 139 -26.67 -10.74 0.72
C LYS A 139 -27.91 -10.76 1.63
N GLN A 140 -27.96 -11.67 2.60
CA GLN A 140 -29.06 -11.72 3.58
C GLN A 140 -29.22 -10.41 4.35
N LYS A 141 -28.10 -9.81 4.81
CA LYS A 141 -28.13 -8.52 5.51
C LYS A 141 -28.64 -7.38 4.62
N LYS A 142 -28.29 -7.39 3.33
CA LYS A 142 -28.77 -6.41 2.35
C LYS A 142 -30.27 -6.57 2.08
N ASP A 143 -30.76 -7.81 2.01
CA ASP A 143 -32.17 -8.11 1.76
C ASP A 143 -33.05 -7.81 2.99
N ALA A 144 -32.54 -8.00 4.21
CA ALA A 144 -33.25 -7.67 5.46
C ALA A 144 -33.30 -6.16 5.78
N LEU A 145 -32.50 -5.34 5.09
CA LEU A 145 -32.49 -3.88 5.24
C LEU A 145 -33.38 -3.17 4.20
N LYS A 146 -33.96 -3.93 3.28
CA LYS A 146 -35.00 -3.47 2.34
C LYS A 146 -36.37 -3.66 2.95
#